data_AF-A0A0L8GNW8-F1
#
_entry.id   AF-A0A0L8GNW8-F1
#
_cell.length_a   1.000
_cell.length_b   1.000
_cell.length_c   1.000
_cell.angle_alpha   90.00
_cell.angle_beta   90.00
_cell.angle_gamma   90.00
#
_symmetry.space_group_name_H-M   'P 1'
#
loop_
_entity.id
_entity.type
_entity.pdbx_description
1 polymer ?
#
loop_
_entity_poly.entity_id
_entity_poly.type
_entity_poly.pdbx_seq_one_letter_code
_entity_poly.pdbx_strand_id
1 'polypeptide(L)'
;MVAPVAVLMNLHPTMNCDGDDIMEAFKKFKQETQLAFKSFLKGTTTDEMVSYILLWTGEKGLDLFNSWDTSESDCNNSDTLLEKFERHLEPRSNHRIHRYEFQGLKQDPQKTIDNFLSRQKNVAEKCRFKDKDERIVDQLIWRCAHKEIQKSLIGKDALQLIEAVDTGRAFEATTKQMASLYKQTQ
;
A
#
# COMPACT_ATOMS: atom_id res chain seq x y z
N MET A 1 -16.74 0.16 -43.42
CA MET A 1 -15.45 0.83 -43.66
C MET A 1 -14.49 0.35 -42.61
N VAL A 2 -13.48 -0.42 -43.02
CA VAL A 2 -12.42 -0.93 -42.14
C VAL A 2 -11.44 0.23 -41.91
N ALA A 3 -11.21 0.62 -40.65
CA ALA A 3 -10.20 1.61 -40.33
C ALA A 3 -8.82 1.09 -40.80
N PRO A 4 -7.95 1.95 -41.36
CA PRO A 4 -6.66 1.51 -41.86
C PRO A 4 -5.82 0.96 -40.71
N VAL A 5 -5.17 -0.19 -40.95
CA VAL A 5 -4.34 -0.96 -40.00
C VAL A 5 -3.33 -0.09 -39.22
N ALA A 6 -2.88 1.02 -39.81
CA ALA A 6 -1.96 1.98 -39.19
C ALA A 6 -2.54 2.72 -37.97
N VAL A 7 -3.86 2.85 -37.83
CA VAL A 7 -4.49 3.51 -36.65
C VAL A 7 -4.56 2.57 -35.45
N LEU A 8 -4.50 1.25 -35.67
CA LEU A 8 -4.48 0.24 -34.60
C LEU A 8 -3.12 0.14 -33.90
N MET A 9 -2.01 0.50 -34.56
CA MET A 9 -0.64 0.29 -34.05
C MET A 9 -0.31 1.04 -32.74
N ASN A 10 -1.08 2.08 -32.36
CA ASN A 10 -0.86 2.84 -31.13
C ASN A 10 -1.85 2.52 -30.00
N LEU A 11 -2.72 1.51 -30.18
CA LEU A 11 -3.75 1.13 -29.21
C LEU A 11 -3.36 -0.11 -28.38
N HIS A 12 -2.17 -0.66 -28.58
CA HIS A 12 -1.73 -1.86 -27.87
C HIS A 12 -1.16 -1.45 -26.49
N PRO A 13 -1.79 -1.88 -25.38
CA PRO A 13 -1.20 -1.73 -24.06
C PRO A 13 0.21 -2.30 -24.07
N THR A 14 1.15 -1.62 -23.43
CA THR A 14 2.54 -2.09 -23.36
C THR A 14 3.01 -2.04 -21.92
N MET A 15 3.46 -3.17 -21.39
CA MET A 15 3.97 -3.23 -20.03
C MET A 15 5.36 -2.59 -19.97
N ASN A 16 5.53 -1.56 -19.13
CA ASN A 16 6.84 -0.99 -18.85
C ASN A 16 7.49 -1.72 -17.67
N CYS A 17 8.19 -2.83 -17.96
CA CYS A 17 8.92 -3.62 -16.97
C CYS A 17 10.24 -2.97 -16.49
N ASP A 18 10.65 -1.85 -17.08
CA ASP A 18 11.91 -1.14 -16.79
C ASP A 18 11.74 0.10 -15.91
N GLY A 19 10.50 0.45 -15.54
CA GLY A 19 10.21 1.63 -14.73
C GLY A 19 10.62 1.50 -13.26
N ASP A 20 10.87 2.65 -12.62
CA ASP A 20 11.20 2.73 -11.19
C ASP A 20 10.09 2.16 -10.28
N ASP A 21 8.83 2.22 -10.72
CA ASP A 21 7.67 1.65 -10.02
C ASP A 21 6.94 0.64 -10.91
N ILE A 22 7.45 -0.58 -10.92
CA ILE A 22 6.92 -1.71 -11.70
C ILE A 22 5.46 -2.00 -11.34
N MET A 23 5.04 -1.77 -10.08
CA MET A 23 3.67 -2.06 -9.63
C MET A 23 2.67 -1.04 -10.15
N GLU A 24 3.03 0.24 -10.12
CA GLU A 24 2.17 1.27 -10.70
C GLU A 24 2.11 1.16 -12.23
N ALA A 25 3.23 0.81 -12.87
CA ALA A 25 3.25 0.48 -14.29
C ALA A 25 2.32 -0.71 -14.62
N PHE A 26 2.36 -1.77 -13.80
CA PHE A 26 1.51 -2.94 -13.98
C PHE A 26 0.02 -2.62 -13.78
N LYS A 27 -0.34 -1.79 -12.78
CA LYS A 27 -1.73 -1.37 -12.58
C LYS A 27 -2.29 -0.62 -13.79
N LYS A 28 -1.51 0.29 -14.36
CA LYS A 28 -1.90 1.02 -15.58
C LYS A 28 -2.06 0.06 -16.75
N PHE A 29 -1.09 -0.84 -16.94
CA PHE A 29 -1.16 -1.89 -17.95
C PHE A 29 -2.41 -2.78 -17.80
N LYS A 30 -2.74 -3.22 -16.58
CA LYS A 30 -3.94 -4.01 -16.28
C LYS A 30 -5.23 -3.25 -16.65
N GLN A 31 -5.27 -1.94 -16.38
CA GLN A 31 -6.43 -1.12 -16.76
C GLN A 31 -6.54 -0.96 -18.28
N GLU A 32 -5.44 -0.67 -18.96
CA GLU A 32 -5.40 -0.50 -20.42
C GLU A 32 -5.79 -1.80 -21.15
N THR A 33 -5.29 -2.94 -20.70
CA THR A 33 -5.67 -4.27 -21.24
C THR A 33 -7.15 -4.57 -21.07
N GLN A 34 -7.72 -4.31 -19.89
CA GLN A 34 -9.16 -4.46 -19.66
C GLN A 34 -10.00 -3.51 -20.53
N LEU A 35 -9.53 -2.28 -20.75
CA LEU A 35 -10.19 -1.33 -21.65
C LEU A 35 -10.10 -1.77 -23.12
N ALA A 36 -8.96 -2.34 -23.55
CA ALA A 36 -8.79 -2.88 -24.90
C ALA A 36 -9.80 -4.01 -25.19
N PHE A 37 -9.93 -4.98 -24.27
CA PHE A 37 -10.89 -6.09 -24.41
C PHE A 37 -12.35 -5.64 -24.36
N LYS A 38 -12.66 -4.55 -23.65
CA LYS A 38 -14.02 -3.97 -23.64
C LYS A 38 -14.33 -3.11 -24.86
N SER A 39 -13.31 -2.62 -25.57
CA SER A 39 -13.46 -1.66 -26.68
C SER A 39 -13.19 -2.31 -28.04
N PHE A 40 -11.99 -2.15 -28.58
CA PHE A 40 -11.64 -2.53 -29.95
C PHE A 40 -11.26 -4.00 -30.10
N LEU A 41 -11.08 -4.75 -29.00
CA LEU A 41 -10.94 -6.21 -29.00
C LEU A 41 -12.18 -6.92 -28.47
N LYS A 42 -13.33 -6.25 -28.44
CA LYS A 42 -14.58 -6.84 -27.94
C LYS A 42 -14.96 -8.10 -28.75
N GLY A 43 -15.17 -9.21 -28.05
CA GLY A 43 -15.57 -10.49 -28.65
C GLY A 43 -14.42 -11.45 -28.96
N THR A 44 -13.20 -11.15 -28.52
CA THR A 44 -12.08 -12.12 -28.52
C THR A 44 -12.37 -13.29 -27.59
N THR A 45 -11.81 -14.44 -27.93
CA THR A 45 -11.84 -15.64 -27.09
C THR A 45 -10.89 -15.50 -25.90
N THR A 46 -11.07 -16.31 -24.86
CA THR A 46 -10.20 -16.31 -23.68
C THR A 46 -8.75 -16.60 -24.04
N ASP A 47 -8.51 -17.53 -24.97
CA ASP A 47 -7.16 -17.93 -25.41
C ASP A 47 -6.46 -16.82 -26.20
N GLU A 48 -7.22 -16.10 -27.03
CA GLU A 48 -6.70 -14.91 -27.73
C GLU A 48 -6.37 -13.79 -26.73
N MET A 49 -7.22 -13.55 -25.73
CA MET A 49 -6.94 -12.54 -24.69
C MET A 49 -5.65 -12.85 -23.91
N VAL A 50 -5.44 -14.12 -23.55
CA VAL A 50 -4.20 -14.60 -22.92
C VAL A 50 -3.00 -14.34 -23.83
N SER A 51 -3.11 -14.70 -25.10
CA SER A 51 -2.05 -14.48 -26.10
C SER A 51 -1.71 -12.99 -26.25
N TYR A 52 -2.72 -12.11 -26.30
CA TYR A 52 -2.51 -10.66 -26.37
C TYR A 52 -1.80 -10.12 -25.13
N ILE A 53 -2.21 -10.53 -23.93
CA ILE A 53 -1.54 -10.10 -22.69
C ILE A 53 -0.06 -10.49 -22.73
N LEU A 54 0.26 -11.74 -23.07
CA LEU A 54 1.64 -12.21 -23.12
C LEU A 54 2.49 -11.42 -24.13
N LEU A 55 1.95 -11.16 -25.33
CA LEU A 55 2.63 -10.33 -26.33
C LEU A 55 2.87 -8.90 -25.83
N TRP A 56 1.90 -8.32 -25.14
CA TRP A 56 1.95 -6.95 -24.64
C TRP A 56 2.81 -6.77 -23.38
N THR A 57 3.09 -7.85 -22.64
CA THR A 57 4.00 -7.82 -21.51
C THR A 57 5.48 -7.69 -21.91
N GLY A 58 5.79 -7.93 -23.18
CA GLY A 58 7.15 -7.86 -23.72
C GLY A 58 8.06 -9.00 -23.25
N GLU A 59 9.33 -8.96 -23.65
CA GLU A 59 10.33 -10.01 -23.39
C GLU A 59 10.44 -10.37 -21.90
N LYS A 60 10.58 -9.36 -21.04
CA LYS A 60 10.68 -9.57 -19.57
C LYS A 60 9.42 -10.18 -18.97
N GLY A 61 8.24 -9.83 -19.50
CA GLY A 61 6.98 -10.40 -19.06
C GLY A 61 6.83 -11.85 -19.48
N LEU A 62 7.28 -12.19 -20.69
CA LEU A 62 7.34 -13.56 -21.18
C LEU A 62 8.34 -14.40 -20.38
N ASP A 63 9.52 -13.88 -20.07
CA ASP A 63 10.49 -14.57 -19.21
C ASP A 63 9.90 -14.86 -17.82
N LEU A 64 9.18 -13.88 -17.25
CA LEU A 64 8.49 -14.08 -15.98
C LEU A 64 7.42 -15.16 -16.08
N PHE A 65 6.60 -15.14 -17.13
CA PHE A 65 5.59 -16.17 -17.40
C PHE A 65 6.21 -17.56 -17.53
N ASN A 66 7.28 -17.68 -18.30
CA ASN A 66 8.01 -18.94 -18.53
C ASN A 66 8.68 -19.48 -17.25
N SER A 67 8.95 -18.63 -16.26
CA SER A 67 9.50 -19.04 -14.96
C SER A 67 8.46 -19.70 -14.03
N TRP A 68 7.17 -19.68 -14.37
CA TRP A 68 6.12 -20.22 -13.52
C TRP A 68 6.00 -21.73 -13.68
N ASP A 69 6.08 -22.48 -12.59
CA ASP A 69 5.61 -23.87 -12.52
C ASP A 69 4.08 -23.87 -12.69
N THR A 70 3.59 -24.08 -13.91
CA THR A 70 2.16 -23.95 -14.23
C THR A 70 1.65 -25.19 -14.95
N SER A 71 0.54 -25.77 -14.50
CA SER A 71 -0.29 -26.63 -15.34
C SER A 71 -1.10 -25.76 -16.30
N GLU A 72 -1.29 -26.19 -17.55
CA GLU A 72 -2.01 -25.44 -18.60
C GLU A 72 -3.37 -24.88 -18.15
N SER A 73 -4.02 -25.46 -17.13
CA SER A 73 -5.29 -25.02 -16.55
C SER A 73 -5.30 -23.63 -15.91
N ASP A 74 -4.17 -23.16 -15.37
CA ASP A 74 -4.16 -22.01 -14.46
C ASP A 74 -4.03 -20.65 -15.17
N CYS A 75 -3.82 -20.67 -16.50
CA CYS A 75 -3.65 -19.48 -17.33
C CYS A 75 -4.65 -19.39 -18.49
N ASN A 76 -5.74 -20.17 -18.45
CA ASN A 76 -6.80 -20.18 -19.47
C ASN A 76 -7.76 -18.97 -19.40
N ASN A 77 -7.54 -18.05 -18.45
CA ASN A 77 -8.35 -16.85 -18.28
C ASN A 77 -7.44 -15.63 -18.14
N SER A 78 -7.75 -14.58 -18.89
CA SER A 78 -7.05 -13.29 -18.88
C SER A 78 -7.03 -12.62 -17.50
N ASP A 79 -8.12 -12.70 -16.73
CA ASP A 79 -8.17 -12.13 -15.38
C ASP A 79 -7.24 -12.89 -14.42
N THR A 80 -7.26 -14.23 -14.47
CA THR A 80 -6.38 -15.08 -13.65
C THR A 80 -4.91 -14.88 -14.00
N LEU A 81 -4.61 -14.72 -15.29
CA LEU A 81 -3.27 -14.41 -15.78
C LEU A 81 -2.76 -13.07 -15.24
N LEU A 82 -3.58 -12.01 -15.35
CA LEU A 82 -3.22 -10.68 -14.85
C LEU A 82 -3.05 -10.66 -13.33
N GLU A 83 -3.88 -11.37 -12.57
CA GLU A 83 -3.70 -11.52 -11.12
C GLU A 83 -2.41 -12.26 -10.76
N LYS A 84 -2.03 -13.28 -11.54
CA LYS A 84 -0.79 -14.03 -11.31
C LYS A 84 0.42 -13.14 -11.58
N PHE A 85 0.42 -12.39 -12.69
CA PHE A 85 1.43 -11.36 -12.94
C PHE A 85 1.51 -10.36 -11.80
N GLU A 86 0.39 -9.84 -11.30
CA GLU A 86 0.35 -8.91 -10.18
C GLU A 86 1.04 -9.48 -8.94
N ARG A 87 0.78 -10.74 -8.59
CA ARG A 87 1.40 -11.42 -7.44
C ARG A 87 2.91 -11.65 -7.60
N HIS A 88 3.36 -11.91 -8.82
CA HIS A 88 4.77 -12.14 -9.11
C HIS A 88 5.58 -10.84 -9.22
N LEU A 89 4.93 -9.77 -9.67
CA LEU A 89 5.51 -8.43 -9.76
C LEU A 89 5.43 -7.66 -8.45
N GLU A 90 4.47 -7.99 -7.58
CA GLU A 90 4.43 -7.45 -6.22
C GLU A 90 5.80 -7.74 -5.59
N PRO A 91 6.61 -6.71 -5.29
CA PRO A 91 7.81 -6.92 -4.50
C PRO A 91 7.32 -7.74 -3.33
N ARG A 92 7.94 -8.89 -3.02
CA ARG A 92 7.57 -9.69 -1.86
C ARG A 92 7.69 -8.78 -0.65
N SER A 93 6.61 -8.08 -0.37
CA SER A 93 6.51 -6.99 0.57
C SER A 93 6.47 -7.73 1.86
N ASN A 94 7.66 -8.03 2.34
CA ASN A 94 7.82 -8.82 3.51
C ASN A 94 7.23 -7.97 4.61
N HIS A 95 6.10 -8.40 5.15
CA HIS A 95 5.45 -7.70 6.25
C HIS A 95 6.46 -7.45 7.40
N ARG A 96 7.55 -8.23 7.49
CA ARG A 96 8.69 -8.00 8.38
C ARG A 96 9.46 -6.69 8.12
N ILE A 97 9.62 -6.27 6.86
CA ILE A 97 10.22 -4.97 6.51
C ILE A 97 9.33 -3.84 7.02
N HIS A 98 8.02 -3.90 6.76
CA HIS A 98 7.08 -2.91 7.28
C HIS A 98 7.05 -2.91 8.82
N ARG A 99 7.18 -4.08 9.46
CA ARG A 99 7.32 -4.17 10.92
C ARG A 99 8.62 -3.54 11.42
N TYR A 100 9.72 -3.70 10.68
CA TYR A 100 10.99 -3.04 10.99
C TYR A 100 10.85 -1.51 10.88
N GLU A 101 10.22 -1.02 9.81
CA GLU A 101 9.89 0.40 9.65
C GLU A 101 9.00 0.90 10.80
N PHE A 102 7.94 0.15 11.12
CA PHE A 102 7.00 0.45 12.20
C PHE A 102 7.72 0.60 13.55
N GLN A 103 8.61 -0.33 13.89
CA GLN A 103 9.42 -0.28 15.12
C GLN A 103 10.37 0.92 15.17
N GLY A 104 10.82 1.39 14.01
CA GLY A 104 11.64 2.58 13.83
C GLY A 104 10.88 3.91 13.96
N LEU A 105 9.55 3.90 13.83
CA LEU A 105 8.74 5.12 13.93
C LEU A 105 8.88 5.77 15.32
N LYS A 106 9.14 7.08 15.35
CA LYS A 106 9.22 7.88 16.57
C LYS A 106 8.45 9.19 16.41
N GLN A 107 7.78 9.63 17.50
CA GLN A 107 7.15 10.94 17.53
C GLN A 107 8.24 12.03 17.42
N ASP A 108 8.02 12.95 16.49
CA ASP A 108 8.77 14.21 16.45
C ASP A 108 8.25 15.13 17.57
N PRO A 109 9.10 15.62 18.49
CA PRO A 109 8.68 16.50 19.59
C PRO A 109 7.95 17.78 19.15
N GLN A 110 8.11 18.21 17.89
CA GLN A 110 7.43 19.38 17.32
C GLN A 110 6.09 19.04 16.66
N LYS A 111 5.75 17.76 16.51
CA LYS A 111 4.52 17.28 15.87
C LYS A 111 3.56 16.67 16.89
N THR A 112 2.28 16.77 16.57
CA THR A 112 1.22 16.27 17.45
C THR A 112 1.16 14.74 17.50
N ILE A 113 0.51 14.23 18.54
CA ILE A 113 0.17 12.82 18.71
C ILE A 113 -0.65 12.31 17.51
N ASP A 114 -1.60 13.10 17.01
CA ASP A 114 -2.39 12.74 15.83
C ASP A 114 -1.54 12.56 14.56
N ASN A 115 -0.50 13.39 14.37
CA ASN A 115 0.43 13.22 13.26
C ASN A 115 1.21 11.91 13.39
N PHE A 116 1.69 11.60 14.59
CA PHE A 116 2.42 10.38 14.85
C PHE A 116 1.54 9.13 14.65
N LEU A 117 0.30 9.14 15.17
CA LEU A 117 -0.66 8.06 15.01
C LEU A 117 -1.03 7.82 13.54
N SER A 118 -1.20 8.89 12.76
CA SER A 118 -1.49 8.76 11.32
C SER A 118 -0.37 8.01 10.59
N ARG A 119 0.89 8.34 10.89
CA ARG A 119 2.06 7.63 10.33
C ARG A 119 2.10 6.16 10.77
N GLN A 120 1.85 5.89 12.06
CA GLN A 120 1.79 4.52 12.57
C GLN A 120 0.72 3.68 11.87
N LYS A 121 -0.50 4.22 11.73
CA LYS A 121 -1.61 3.53 11.04
C LYS A 121 -1.24 3.18 9.61
N ASN A 122 -0.67 4.12 8.85
CA ASN A 122 -0.28 3.89 7.46
C ASN A 122 0.71 2.74 7.29
N VAL A 123 1.71 2.63 8.17
CA VAL A 123 2.70 1.54 8.11
C VAL A 123 2.10 0.23 8.65
N ALA A 124 1.25 0.31 9.69
CA ALA A 124 0.61 -0.84 10.30
C ALA A 124 -0.29 -1.63 9.34
N GLU A 125 -0.94 -0.97 8.37
CA GLU A 125 -1.74 -1.65 7.33
C GLU A 125 -0.93 -2.71 6.56
N LYS A 126 0.38 -2.49 6.38
CA LYS A 126 1.28 -3.38 5.63
C LYS A 126 1.98 -4.42 6.51
N CYS A 127 1.86 -4.31 7.84
CA CYS A 127 2.58 -5.13 8.81
C CYS A 127 1.94 -6.51 9.08
N ARG A 128 0.68 -6.71 8.66
CA ARG A 128 -0.11 -7.92 8.95
C ARG A 128 -0.07 -8.28 10.44
N PHE A 129 -0.35 -7.31 11.32
CA PHE A 129 -0.47 -7.57 12.75
C PHE A 129 -1.75 -8.37 13.05
N LYS A 130 -1.71 -9.23 14.06
CA LYS A 130 -2.91 -9.96 14.52
C LYS A 130 -3.89 -9.01 15.20
N ASP A 131 -3.35 -8.17 16.07
CA ASP A 131 -4.02 -7.03 16.67
C ASP A 131 -3.27 -5.77 16.26
N LYS A 132 -3.92 -4.90 15.49
CA LYS A 132 -3.31 -3.67 14.99
C LYS A 132 -3.32 -2.57 16.04
N ASP A 133 -4.39 -2.50 16.83
CA ASP A 133 -4.61 -1.42 17.78
C ASP A 133 -3.71 -1.58 18.99
N GLU A 134 -3.53 -2.82 19.48
CA GLU A 134 -2.55 -3.15 20.52
C GLU A 134 -1.14 -2.71 20.11
N ARG A 135 -0.73 -2.98 18.85
CA ARG A 135 0.60 -2.61 18.36
C ARG A 135 0.79 -1.11 18.21
N ILE A 136 -0.25 -0.37 17.85
CA ILE A 136 -0.21 1.10 17.79
C ILE A 136 -0.10 1.67 19.21
N VAL A 137 -0.79 1.09 20.20
CA VAL A 137 -0.68 1.50 21.60
C VAL A 137 0.72 1.24 22.14
N ASP A 138 1.27 0.03 21.94
CA ASP A 138 2.64 -0.33 22.33
C ASP A 138 3.66 0.68 21.79
N GLN A 139 3.56 0.97 20.49
CA GLN A 139 4.49 1.86 19.79
C GLN A 139 4.31 3.32 20.22
N LEU A 140 3.07 3.75 20.47
CA LEU A 140 2.78 5.06 21.06
C LEU A 140 3.46 5.18 22.43
N ILE A 141 3.29 4.20 23.32
CA ILE A 141 3.92 4.20 24.65
C ILE A 141 5.45 4.22 24.53
N TRP A 142 6.02 3.38 23.66
CA TRP A 142 7.47 3.24 23.53
C TRP A 142 8.16 4.47 22.93
N ARG A 143 7.53 5.11 21.93
CA ARG A 143 8.17 6.15 21.11
C ARG A 143 7.50 7.52 21.15
N CYS A 144 6.60 7.74 22.12
CA CYS A 144 6.09 9.07 22.43
C CYS A 144 7.24 10.02 22.83
N ALA A 145 7.15 11.27 22.38
CA ALA A 145 8.12 12.31 22.72
C ALA A 145 7.95 12.80 24.18
N HIS A 146 6.73 12.73 24.73
CA HIS A 146 6.38 13.28 26.04
C HIS A 146 6.34 12.17 27.10
N LYS A 147 7.17 12.30 28.13
CA LYS A 147 7.32 11.29 29.20
C LYS A 147 6.10 11.20 30.11
N GLU A 148 5.36 12.28 30.23
CA GLU A 148 4.13 12.38 31.00
C GLU A 148 3.01 11.56 30.37
N ILE A 149 2.87 11.63 29.03
CA ILE A 149 1.95 10.76 28.28
C ILE A 149 2.37 9.31 28.48
N GLN A 150 3.66 8.99 28.25
CA GLN A 150 4.17 7.62 28.43
C GLN A 150 3.87 7.06 29.83
N LYS A 151 4.13 7.82 30.89
CA LYS A 151 3.85 7.42 32.28
C LYS A 151 2.35 7.22 32.53
N SER A 152 1.51 8.10 32.00
CA SER A 152 0.05 8.01 32.15
C SER A 152 -0.50 6.75 31.47
N LEU A 153 -0.03 6.43 30.27
CA LEU A 153 -0.47 5.25 29.52
C LEU A 153 -0.02 3.94 30.18
N ILE A 154 1.23 3.85 30.65
CA ILE A 154 1.76 2.64 31.32
C ILE A 154 0.99 2.33 32.61
N GLY A 155 0.44 3.34 33.29
CA GLY A 155 -0.31 3.17 34.53
C GLY A 155 -1.75 2.67 34.35
N LYS A 156 -2.24 2.53 33.11
CA LYS A 156 -3.61 2.08 32.82
C LYS A 156 -3.66 0.58 32.58
N ASP A 157 -4.58 -0.10 33.23
CA ASP A 157 -4.90 -1.50 32.95
C ASP A 157 -5.88 -1.59 31.76
N ALA A 158 -5.77 -2.65 30.96
CA ALA A 158 -6.60 -2.93 29.78
C ALA A 158 -6.76 -1.75 28.78
N LEU A 159 -5.70 -0.96 28.57
CA LEU A 159 -5.70 0.26 27.77
C LEU A 159 -6.15 0.05 26.32
N GLN A 160 -7.21 0.75 25.92
CA GLN A 160 -7.68 0.77 24.53
C GLN A 160 -7.02 1.88 23.71
N LEU A 161 -6.95 1.70 22.39
CA LEU A 161 -6.36 2.70 21.48
C LEU A 161 -7.03 4.07 21.63
N ILE A 162 -8.36 4.11 21.70
CA ILE A 162 -9.12 5.37 21.83
C ILE A 162 -8.72 6.14 23.09
N GLU A 163 -8.61 5.45 24.22
CA GLU A 163 -8.21 6.05 25.50
C GLU A 163 -6.76 6.55 25.47
N ALA A 164 -5.89 5.84 24.76
CA ALA A 164 -4.50 6.25 24.57
C ALA A 164 -4.41 7.55 23.75
N VAL A 165 -5.19 7.65 22.66
CA VAL A 165 -5.28 8.86 21.84
C VAL A 165 -5.83 10.04 22.65
N ASP A 166 -6.93 9.83 23.38
CA ASP A 166 -7.58 10.89 24.16
C ASP A 166 -6.66 11.41 25.28
N THR A 167 -5.89 10.52 25.90
CA THR A 167 -4.87 10.91 26.89
C THR A 167 -3.81 11.83 26.27
N GLY A 168 -3.34 11.49 25.07
CA GLY A 168 -2.35 12.31 24.35
C GLY A 168 -2.90 13.67 23.96
N ARG A 169 -4.12 13.72 23.40
CA ARG A 169 -4.78 14.98 23.01
C ARG A 169 -5.07 15.87 24.21
N ALA A 170 -5.54 15.30 25.31
CA ALA A 170 -5.77 16.04 26.56
C ALA A 170 -4.49 16.68 27.06
N PHE A 171 -3.37 15.95 27.05
CA PHE A 171 -2.06 16.48 27.43
C PHE A 171 -1.61 17.65 26.54
N GLU A 172 -1.73 17.51 25.23
CA GLU A 172 -1.39 18.58 24.28
C GLU A 172 -2.25 19.83 24.48
N ALA A 173 -3.55 19.64 24.69
CA ALA A 173 -4.49 20.74 24.96
C ALA A 173 -4.15 21.46 26.27
N THR A 174 -3.93 20.72 27.37
CA THR A 174 -3.55 21.30 28.67
C THR A 174 -2.24 22.06 28.59
N THR A 175 -1.22 21.48 27.93
CA THR A 175 0.10 22.11 27.77
C THR A 175 -0.02 23.43 26.99
N LYS A 176 -0.79 23.44 25.91
CA LYS A 176 -1.04 24.64 25.10
C LYS A 176 -1.81 25.73 25.87
N GLN A 177 -2.80 25.33 26.67
CA GLN A 177 -3.57 26.25 27.50
C GLN A 177 -2.70 26.86 28.62
N MET A 178 -1.95 26.04 29.35
CA MET A 178 -1.03 26.52 30.40
C MET A 178 0.00 27.50 29.84
N ALA A 179 0.60 27.20 28.68
CA ALA A 179 1.55 28.10 28.03
C ALA A 179 0.94 29.47 27.68
N SER A 180 -0.35 29.51 27.33
CA SER A 180 -1.08 30.75 27.06
C SER A 180 -1.34 31.55 28.34
N LEU A 181 -1.69 30.88 29.45
CA LEU A 181 -1.94 31.52 30.75
C LEU A 181 -0.68 32.19 31.33
N TYR A 182 0.48 31.53 31.23
CA TYR A 182 1.75 32.12 31.68
C TYR A 182 2.16 33.36 30.89
N LYS A 183 1.77 33.46 29.61
CA LYS A 183 2.02 34.65 28.79
C LYS A 183 1.12 35.83 29.11
N GLN A 184 -0.04 35.60 29.74
CA GLN A 184 -0.97 36.66 30.13
C GLN A 184 -0.65 37.27 31.50
N THR A 185 0.22 36.62 32.27
CA THR A 185 0.61 37.02 33.63
C THR A 185 1.99 37.70 33.69
N GLN A 186 2.64 37.90 32.53
CA GLN A 186 3.83 38.73 32.32
C GLN A 186 3.47 40.00 31.55
#